data_AF-A0A932K0K0-F1
#
_entry.id   AF-A0A932K0K0-F1
#
_cell.length_a   1.000
_cell.length_b   1.000
_cell.length_c   1.000
_cell.angle_alpha   90.00
_cell.angle_beta   90.00
_cell.angle_gamma   90.00
#
_symmetry.space_group_name_H-M   'P 1'
#
loop_
_entity.id
_entity.type
_entity.pdbx_description
1 polymer ?
#
loop_
_entity_poly.entity_id
_entity_poly.type
_entity_poly.pdbx_seq_one_letter_code
_entity_poly.pdbx_strand_id
1 'polypeptide(L)'
;MSVAALERLVRKYYGYVADLEGSGVEVLDLLCVRDKIQAILDRLPPEVVVPAPRYERIYDLDAWLWQERARFLMVVGEKELPHARAGERSPRSHWWWYLDALKAPVPPTQAQAERLAKAVAPARR
;
A
#
# COMPACT_ATOMS: atom_id res chain seq x y z
N MET A 1 17.37 2.82 9.96
CA MET A 1 16.26 1.88 9.65
C MET A 1 16.75 0.96 8.54
N SER A 2 16.64 -0.37 8.70
CA SER A 2 17.30 -1.34 7.81
C SER A 2 16.39 -1.83 6.67
N VAL A 3 17.00 -2.34 5.59
CA VAL A 3 16.30 -2.97 4.44
C VAL A 3 15.36 -4.10 4.85
N ALA A 4 15.69 -4.84 5.93
CA ALA A 4 14.82 -5.88 6.47
C ALA A 4 13.49 -5.33 7.03
N ALA A 5 13.50 -4.12 7.60
CA ALA A 5 12.28 -3.47 8.08
C ALA A 5 11.36 -3.09 6.91
N LEU A 6 11.92 -2.64 5.80
CA LEU A 6 11.19 -2.36 4.56
C LEU A 6 10.51 -3.63 4.04
N GLU A 7 11.23 -4.74 3.93
CA GLU A 7 10.65 -6.00 3.44
C GLU A 7 9.50 -6.51 4.30
N ARG A 8 9.63 -6.41 5.63
CA ARG A 8 8.55 -6.78 6.55
C ARG A 8 7.30 -5.93 6.33
N LEU A 9 7.47 -4.61 6.14
CA LEU A 9 6.35 -3.71 5.89
C LEU A 9 5.71 -3.97 4.53
N VAL A 10 6.50 -4.23 3.48
CA VAL A 10 5.96 -4.58 2.14
C VAL A 10 5.15 -5.89 2.20
N ARG A 11 5.61 -6.89 2.95
CA ARG A 11 4.81 -8.12 3.17
C ARG A 11 3.51 -7.85 3.93
N LYS A 12 3.56 -7.02 4.97
CA LYS A 12 2.36 -6.62 5.71
C LYS A 12 1.38 -5.86 4.80
N TYR A 13 1.91 -4.99 3.95
CA TYR A 13 1.12 -4.24 2.97
C TYR A 13 0.45 -5.17 1.96
N TYR A 14 1.18 -6.15 1.42
CA TYR A 14 0.59 -7.19 0.56
C TYR A 14 -0.56 -7.93 1.26
N GLY A 15 -0.39 -8.31 2.53
CA GLY A 15 -1.44 -9.00 3.28
C GLY A 15 -2.74 -8.20 3.33
N TYR A 16 -2.65 -6.90 3.61
CA TYR A 16 -3.82 -6.02 3.64
C TYR A 16 -4.44 -5.79 2.25
N VAL A 17 -3.62 -5.62 1.21
CA VAL A 17 -4.14 -5.37 -0.14
C VAL A 17 -4.78 -6.63 -0.74
N ALA A 18 -4.19 -7.80 -0.49
CA ALA A 18 -4.70 -9.08 -0.98
C ALA A 18 -6.00 -9.51 -0.28
N ASP A 19 -6.18 -9.08 0.97
CA ASP A 19 -7.34 -9.41 1.80
C ASP A 19 -7.91 -8.15 2.44
N LEU A 20 -8.67 -7.39 1.63
CA LEU A 20 -9.46 -6.26 2.10
C LEU A 20 -10.72 -6.78 2.81
N GLU A 21 -10.51 -7.35 3.98
CA GLU A 21 -11.52 -7.80 4.95
C GLU A 21 -11.19 -7.22 6.33
N GLY A 22 -12.23 -6.99 7.13
CA GLY A 22 -12.12 -6.36 8.44
C GLY A 22 -12.95 -5.08 8.57
N SER A 23 -12.78 -4.38 9.69
CA SER A 23 -13.43 -3.11 9.98
C SER A 23 -12.75 -1.94 9.27
N GLY A 24 -13.49 -0.83 9.06
CA GLY A 24 -12.93 0.37 8.43
C GLY A 24 -11.67 0.92 9.12
N VAL A 25 -11.57 0.75 10.45
CA VAL A 25 -10.38 1.12 11.25
C VAL A 25 -9.19 0.21 10.94
N GLU A 26 -9.39 -1.10 10.82
CA GLU A 26 -8.32 -2.05 10.48
C GLU A 26 -7.81 -1.83 9.06
N VAL A 27 -8.67 -1.39 8.13
CA VAL A 27 -8.25 -1.01 6.78
C VAL A 27 -7.46 0.32 6.77
N LEU A 28 -7.58 1.19 7.77
CA LEU A 28 -6.70 2.36 7.89
C LEU A 28 -5.26 1.99 8.29
N ASP A 29 -5.05 0.83 8.95
CA ASP A 29 -3.69 0.33 9.23
C ASP A 29 -2.91 0.08 7.94
N LEU A 30 -3.59 -0.29 6.85
CA LEU A 30 -3.00 -0.43 5.51
C LEU A 30 -2.35 0.89 5.08
N LEU A 31 -3.06 2.02 5.21
CA LEU A 31 -2.52 3.34 4.86
C LEU A 31 -1.34 3.71 5.75
N CYS A 32 -1.45 3.43 7.06
CA CYS A 32 -0.36 3.66 8.01
C CYS A 32 0.89 2.84 7.69
N VAL A 33 0.73 1.60 7.22
CA VAL A 33 1.84 0.76 6.76
C VAL A 33 2.47 1.35 5.50
N ARG A 34 1.67 1.83 4.55
CA ARG A 34 2.18 2.46 3.33
C ARG A 34 2.96 3.75 3.60
N ASP A 35 2.53 4.54 4.57
CA ASP A 35 3.24 5.75 5.00
C ASP A 35 4.57 5.41 5.68
N LYS A 36 4.61 4.34 6.49
CA LYS A 36 5.87 3.83 7.07
C LYS A 36 6.84 3.34 6.00
N ILE A 37 6.35 2.70 4.94
CA ILE A 37 7.16 2.32 3.78
C ILE A 37 7.76 3.58 3.14
N GLN A 38 6.94 4.59 2.86
CA GLN A 38 7.40 5.84 2.26
C GLN A 38 8.45 6.55 3.13
N ALA A 39 8.18 6.68 4.43
CA ALA A 39 9.10 7.31 5.37
C ALA A 39 10.44 6.57 5.49
N ILE A 40 10.47 5.25 5.27
CA ILE A 40 11.74 4.52 5.18
C ILE A 40 12.45 4.90 3.88
N LEU A 41 11.77 4.84 2.74
CA LEU A 41 12.35 5.17 1.43
C LEU A 41 12.93 6.59 1.39
N ASP A 42 12.21 7.57 1.92
CA ASP A 42 12.65 8.98 1.96
C ASP A 42 13.85 9.21 2.88
N ARG A 43 14.05 8.36 3.88
CA ARG A 43 15.16 8.45 4.85
C ARG A 43 16.36 7.56 4.48
N LEU A 44 16.28 6.81 3.38
CA LEU A 44 17.42 6.05 2.93
C LEU A 44 18.51 7.02 2.45
N PRO A 45 19.73 6.88 2.95
CA PRO A 45 20.83 7.71 2.50
C PRO A 45 21.15 7.34 1.03
N PRO A 46 21.66 8.29 0.22
CA PRO A 46 21.81 8.11 -1.23
C PRO A 46 22.74 6.95 -1.62
N GLU A 47 23.59 6.49 -0.70
CA GLU A 47 24.48 5.34 -0.88
C GLU A 47 23.75 3.99 -0.76
N VAL A 48 22.53 3.96 -0.20
CA VAL A 48 21.72 2.74 -0.07
C VAL A 48 20.88 2.56 -1.33
N VAL A 49 21.33 1.67 -2.20
CA VAL A 49 20.56 1.26 -3.38
C VAL A 49 19.51 0.25 -2.97
N VAL A 50 18.24 0.65 -3.02
CA VAL A 50 17.12 -0.31 -2.96
C VAL A 50 17.01 -0.98 -4.33
N PRO A 51 17.03 -2.32 -4.40
CA PRO A 51 16.86 -3.05 -5.65
C PRO A 51 15.55 -2.69 -6.35
N ALA A 52 15.62 -2.46 -7.67
CA ALA A 52 14.46 -2.14 -8.50
C ALA A 52 13.24 -3.07 -8.28
N PRO A 53 13.41 -4.40 -8.12
CA PRO A 53 12.27 -5.30 -7.88
C PRO A 53 11.47 -4.97 -6.61
N ARG A 54 12.07 -4.28 -5.62
CA ARG A 54 11.36 -3.86 -4.40
C ARG A 54 10.47 -2.65 -4.67
N TYR A 55 10.94 -1.69 -5.48
CA TYR A 55 10.13 -0.56 -5.89
C TYR A 55 8.97 -1.00 -6.79
N GLU A 56 9.24 -1.87 -7.75
CA GLU A 56 8.21 -2.46 -8.61
C GLU A 56 7.11 -3.13 -7.77
N ARG A 57 7.50 -3.87 -6.74
CA ARG A 57 6.55 -4.54 -5.86
C ARG A 57 5.69 -3.58 -5.04
N ILE A 58 6.24 -2.46 -4.58
CA ILE A 58 5.46 -1.41 -3.90
C ILE A 58 4.49 -0.75 -4.89
N TYR A 59 4.97 -0.44 -6.10
CA TYR A 59 4.17 0.16 -7.16
C TYR A 59 3.01 -0.75 -7.58
N ASP A 60 3.28 -2.04 -7.75
CA ASP A 60 2.26 -3.03 -8.10
C ASP A 60 1.21 -3.18 -6.99
N LEU A 61 1.61 -3.10 -5.71
CA LEU A 61 0.67 -3.08 -4.58
C LEU A 61 -0.18 -1.82 -4.53
N ASP A 62 0.43 -0.65 -4.78
CA ASP A 62 -0.30 0.62 -4.87
C ASP A 62 -1.31 0.58 -6.02
N ALA A 63 -0.92 0.01 -7.16
CA ALA A 63 -1.82 -0.21 -8.29
C ALA A 63 -2.96 -1.16 -7.94
N TRP A 64 -2.68 -2.26 -7.23
CA TRP A 64 -3.72 -3.21 -6.81
C TRP A 64 -4.70 -2.56 -5.83
N LEU A 65 -4.22 -1.86 -4.79
CA LEU A 65 -5.11 -1.11 -3.88
C LEU A 65 -5.99 -0.13 -4.66
N TRP A 66 -5.39 0.55 -5.63
CA TRP A 66 -6.09 1.52 -6.45
C TRP A 66 -7.27 0.90 -7.22
N GLN A 67 -7.11 -0.34 -7.67
CA GLN A 67 -8.12 -1.04 -8.46
C GLN A 67 -9.22 -1.61 -7.56
N GLU A 68 -8.83 -2.07 -6.38
CA GLU A 68 -9.75 -2.47 -5.31
C GLU A 68 -10.32 -1.27 -4.53
N ARG A 69 -10.08 -0.02 -4.97
CA ARG A 69 -10.46 1.17 -4.21
C ARG A 69 -11.96 1.21 -3.89
N ALA A 70 -12.82 0.67 -4.75
CA ALA A 70 -14.26 0.62 -4.49
C ALA A 70 -14.57 -0.27 -3.27
N ARG A 71 -13.93 -1.44 -3.19
CA ARG A 71 -14.03 -2.34 -2.04
C ARG A 71 -13.40 -1.72 -0.80
N PHE A 72 -12.23 -1.10 -0.93
CA PHE A 72 -11.57 -0.36 0.15
C PHE A 72 -12.49 0.75 0.71
N LEU A 73 -13.04 1.61 -0.14
CA LEU A 73 -13.93 2.70 0.26
C LEU A 73 -15.23 2.18 0.89
N MET A 74 -15.73 1.02 0.44
CA MET A 74 -16.89 0.36 1.06
C MET A 74 -16.58 -0.13 2.48
N VAL A 75 -15.39 -0.71 2.72
CA VAL A 75 -14.98 -1.19 4.04
C VAL A 75 -14.66 -0.04 5.01
N VAL A 76 -13.94 0.97 4.51
CA VAL A 76 -13.61 2.19 5.26
C VAL A 76 -14.88 3.00 5.59
N GLY A 77 -15.86 3.00 4.68
CA GLY A 77 -17.08 3.77 4.84
C GLY A 77 -16.84 5.29 4.72
N GLU A 78 -17.89 6.07 4.92
CA GLU A 78 -17.89 7.50 4.61
C GLU A 78 -17.10 8.36 5.60
N LYS A 79 -16.85 7.86 6.82
CA LYS A 79 -16.32 8.68 7.93
C LYS A 79 -14.87 8.43 8.26
N GLU A 80 -14.39 7.20 8.08
CA GLU A 80 -13.06 6.80 8.53
C GLU A 80 -11.95 7.44 7.68
N LEU A 81 -12.12 7.58 6.37
CA LEU A 81 -11.13 8.24 5.52
C LEU A 81 -11.00 9.75 5.82
N PRO A 82 -12.11 10.54 5.93
CA PRO A 82 -12.04 11.91 6.45
C PRO A 82 -11.43 12.00 7.85
N HIS A 83 -11.71 11.03 8.74
CA HIS A 83 -11.13 11.00 10.08
C HIS A 83 -9.61 10.78 10.04
N ALA A 84 -9.14 9.86 9.20
CA ALA A 84 -7.71 9.61 8.97
C ALA A 84 -6.97 10.83 8.37
N ARG A 85 -7.65 11.63 7.55
CA ARG A 85 -7.14 12.93 7.06
C ARG A 85 -7.04 13.97 8.17
N ALA A 86 -8.06 14.02 9.04
CA ALA A 86 -8.13 14.99 10.12
C ALA A 86 -7.18 14.65 11.29
N GLY A 87 -6.84 13.36 11.45
CA GLY A 87 -5.82 12.91 12.40
C GLY A 87 -4.50 13.64 12.17
N GLU A 88 -4.03 14.32 13.22
CA GLU A 88 -2.82 15.14 13.18
C GLU A 88 -1.67 14.36 12.53
N ARG A 89 -1.15 14.90 11.41
CA ARG A 89 0.09 14.54 10.69
C ARG A 89 -0.04 13.78 9.37
N SER A 90 -1.23 13.47 8.87
CA SER A 90 -1.35 12.95 7.51
C SER A 90 -1.16 14.11 6.50
N PRO A 91 -0.03 14.22 5.78
CA PRO A 91 0.22 15.28 4.82
C PRO A 91 -0.62 15.08 3.55
N ARG A 92 -1.06 16.18 2.93
CA ARG A 92 -1.77 16.14 1.63
C ARG A 92 -0.91 15.57 0.49
N SER A 93 0.40 15.46 0.66
CA SER A 93 1.30 14.80 -0.30
C SER A 93 1.18 13.27 -0.29
N HIS A 94 0.47 12.67 0.67
CA HIS A 94 0.20 11.24 0.64
C HIS A 94 -0.74 10.91 -0.50
N TRP A 95 -0.33 10.01 -1.39
CA TRP A 95 -1.08 9.65 -2.59
C TRP A 95 -2.49 9.10 -2.26
N TRP A 96 -2.64 8.40 -1.14
CA TRP A 96 -3.91 7.83 -0.70
C TRP A 96 -4.92 8.88 -0.25
N TRP A 97 -4.48 10.12 0.00
CA TRP A 97 -5.34 11.24 0.38
C TRP A 97 -6.46 11.48 -0.62
N TYR A 98 -6.29 11.03 -1.86
CA TYR A 98 -7.20 11.27 -2.96
C TYR A 98 -7.87 9.99 -3.50
N LEU A 99 -7.87 8.89 -2.74
CA LEU A 99 -8.49 7.61 -3.16
C LEU A 99 -9.98 7.72 -3.50
N ASP A 100 -10.71 8.60 -2.82
CA ASP A 100 -12.13 8.91 -3.07
C ASP A 100 -12.35 10.01 -4.12
N ALA A 101 -11.33 10.84 -4.39
CA ALA A 101 -11.42 12.02 -5.25
C ALA A 101 -10.89 11.78 -6.67
N LEU A 102 -10.07 10.77 -6.88
CA LEU A 102 -9.46 10.46 -8.17
C LEU A 102 -10.35 9.51 -8.99
N LYS A 103 -10.52 9.83 -10.29
CA LYS A 103 -11.19 8.93 -11.24
C LYS A 103 -10.40 7.63 -11.38
N ALA A 104 -11.12 6.52 -11.61
CA ALA A 104 -10.51 5.22 -11.87
C ALA A 104 -9.54 5.25 -13.06
N PRO A 105 -8.28 4.84 -12.94
CA PRO A 105 -7.55 4.16 -13.99
C PRO A 105 -8.06 2.72 -14.12
N VAL A 106 -7.69 2.12 -15.24
CA VAL A 106 -8.13 0.79 -15.68
C VAL A 106 -7.70 -0.30 -14.68
N PRO A 107 -8.58 -1.30 -14.38
CA PRO A 107 -8.25 -2.46 -13.53
C PRO A 107 -7.02 -3.23 -14.03
N PRO A 108 -6.34 -4.00 -13.15
CA PRO A 108 -5.13 -4.73 -13.53
C PRO A 108 -5.57 -5.89 -14.42
N THR A 109 -4.68 -6.29 -15.31
CA THR A 109 -4.86 -7.56 -15.98
C THR A 109 -4.58 -8.70 -14.99
N GLN A 110 -5.22 -9.86 -15.18
CA GLN A 110 -4.99 -11.07 -14.40
C GLN A 110 -3.48 -11.45 -14.34
N ALA A 111 -2.74 -11.18 -15.42
CA ALA A 111 -1.30 -11.36 -15.51
C ALA A 111 -0.47 -10.44 -14.58
N GLN A 112 -0.99 -9.28 -14.18
CA GLN A 112 -0.35 -8.41 -13.16
C GLN A 112 -0.57 -8.99 -11.75
N ALA A 113 -1.79 -9.44 -11.46
CA ALA A 113 -2.12 -10.07 -10.18
C ALA A 113 -1.33 -11.37 -9.94
N GLU A 114 -1.19 -12.22 -10.96
CA GLU A 114 -0.42 -13.47 -10.87
C GLU A 114 1.08 -13.23 -10.66
N ARG A 115 1.66 -12.21 -11.29
CA ARG A 115 3.07 -11.82 -11.08
C ARG A 115 3.32 -11.36 -9.65
N LEU A 116 2.43 -10.53 -9.10
CA LEU A 116 2.45 -10.09 -7.71
C LEU A 116 2.41 -11.26 -6.73
N ALA A 117 1.45 -12.18 -6.90
CA ALA A 117 1.29 -13.34 -6.04
C ALA A 117 2.56 -14.22 -6.04
N LYS A 118 3.15 -14.46 -7.22
CA LYS A 118 4.37 -15.26 -7.36
C LYS A 118 5.61 -14.56 -6.77
N ALA A 119 5.65 -13.23 -6.81
CA ALA A 119 6.74 -12.44 -6.28
C ALA A 119 6.76 -12.45 -4.73
N VAL A 120 5.60 -12.49 -4.09
CA VAL A 120 5.45 -12.43 -2.63
C VAL A 120 5.41 -13.82 -1.98
N ALA A 121 5.11 -14.87 -2.75
CA ALA A 121 5.19 -16.25 -2.28
C ALA A 121 6.58 -16.54 -1.67
N PRO A 122 6.65 -17.11 -0.45
CA PRO A 122 7.93 -17.49 0.14
C PRO A 122 8.60 -18.52 -0.76
N ALA A 123 9.88 -18.30 -1.09
CA ALA A 123 10.68 -19.31 -1.78
C ALA A 123 10.66 -20.59 -0.94
N ARG A 124 9.95 -21.62 -1.41
CA ARG A 124 9.98 -22.95 -0.80
C ARG A 124 11.43 -23.44 -0.93
N ARG A 125 12.15 -23.44 0.19
CA ARG A 125 13.40 -24.18 0.36
C ARG A 125 13.07 -25.64 0.64
#